data_AF-F2I2P1-F1
#
_entry.id   AF-F2I2P1-F1
#
_cell.length_a   1.000
_cell.length_b   1.000
_cell.length_c   1.000
_cell.angle_alpha   90.00
_cell.angle_beta   90.00
_cell.angle_gamma   90.00
#
_symmetry.space_group_name_H-M   'P 1'
#
loop_
_entity.id
_entity.type
_entity.pdbx_description
1 polymer ?
#
loop_
_entity_poly.entity_id
_entity_poly.type
_entity_poly.pdbx_seq_one_letter_code
_entity_poly.pdbx_strand_id
1 'polypeptide(L)'
;MNSKNLKVLDCTFRDGGYHNNWMFSNSLVKTYVSSIEKSKIDYVEIGFRSLKAKKSQLGELAYSEDKHVDKICSNKNLNLGVMINASDFLKFKNGQVKYLKKIFNKDEKSKISFVRIACHENEIFKLAKVINFLKKKNTKSE
;
A
#
# COMPACT_ATOMS: atom_id res chain seq x y z
N MET A 1 9.41 -2.38 -33.93
CA MET A 1 10.03 -2.64 -32.61
C MET A 1 9.02 -2.24 -31.54
N ASN A 2 8.43 -3.19 -30.80
CA ASN A 2 7.66 -2.84 -29.61
C ASN A 2 8.65 -2.39 -28.54
N SER A 3 8.86 -1.09 -28.38
CA SER A 3 9.52 -0.56 -27.20
C SER A 3 8.71 -1.00 -25.98
N LYS A 4 9.23 -1.93 -25.17
CA LYS A 4 8.62 -2.23 -23.88
C LYS A 4 8.53 -0.91 -23.11
N ASN A 5 7.30 -0.41 -22.89
CA ASN A 5 7.08 0.75 -22.03
C ASN A 5 7.55 0.37 -20.63
N LEU A 6 8.70 0.93 -20.22
CA LEU A 6 9.20 0.80 -18.86
C LEU A 6 8.16 1.41 -17.90
N LYS A 7 7.75 0.63 -16.90
CA LYS A 7 6.89 1.11 -15.83
C LYS A 7 7.74 1.49 -14.62
N VAL A 8 7.57 2.70 -14.12
CA VAL A 8 8.33 3.23 -12.98
C VAL A 8 7.47 3.23 -11.73
N LEU A 9 7.99 2.61 -10.66
CA LEU A 9 7.40 2.63 -9.32
C LEU A 9 8.29 3.49 -8.42
N ASP A 10 7.71 4.56 -7.88
CA ASP A 10 8.31 5.29 -6.78
C ASP A 10 7.91 4.67 -5.43
N CYS A 11 8.87 4.44 -4.55
CA CYS A 11 8.61 3.91 -3.21
C CYS A 11 9.29 4.75 -2.12
N THR A 12 9.50 6.04 -2.39
CA THR A 12 10.29 6.93 -1.53
C THR A 12 9.75 6.98 -0.10
N PHE A 13 8.43 7.10 0.11
CA PHE A 13 7.86 7.11 1.46
C PHE A 13 7.81 5.74 2.11
N ARG A 14 7.63 4.66 1.34
CA ARG A 14 7.65 3.30 1.88
C ARG A 14 9.03 2.96 2.41
N ASP A 15 10.07 3.15 1.60
CA ASP A 15 11.45 2.81 1.98
C ASP A 15 12.13 3.88 2.84
N GLY A 16 11.95 5.16 2.54
CA GLY A 16 12.50 6.24 3.36
C GLY A 16 11.93 6.26 4.79
N GLY A 17 10.73 5.71 4.99
CA GLY A 17 10.07 5.65 6.29
C GLY A 17 10.83 4.85 7.35
N TYR A 18 11.71 3.93 6.96
CA TYR A 18 12.58 3.22 7.90
C TYR A 18 13.50 4.16 8.69
N HIS A 19 13.86 5.31 8.14
CA HIS A 19 14.76 6.27 8.78
C HIS A 19 14.06 7.23 9.76
N ASN A 20 12.73 7.35 9.69
CA ASN A 20 11.97 8.31 10.49
C ASN A 20 10.68 7.74 11.08
N ASN A 21 10.58 6.41 11.20
CA ASN A 21 9.38 5.73 11.69
C ASN A 21 8.11 6.09 10.91
N TRP A 22 8.21 6.33 9.60
CA TRP A 22 7.12 6.82 8.74
C TRP A 22 6.48 8.14 9.21
N MET A 23 7.20 8.95 9.98
CA MET A 23 6.74 10.25 10.47
C MET A 23 7.03 11.36 9.46
N PHE A 24 6.21 11.44 8.42
CA PHE A 24 6.23 12.53 7.45
C PHE A 24 5.11 13.54 7.74
N SER A 25 5.39 14.82 7.59
CA SER A 25 4.34 15.84 7.71
C SER A 25 3.36 15.76 6.54
N ASN A 26 2.07 16.02 6.79
CA ASN A 26 1.06 16.00 5.74
C ASN A 26 1.37 16.98 4.60
N SER A 27 1.99 18.12 4.89
CA SER A 27 2.38 19.10 3.88
C SER A 27 3.46 18.52 2.95
N LEU A 28 4.48 17.88 3.50
CA LEU A 28 5.53 17.23 2.70
C LEU A 28 4.94 16.15 1.80
N VAL A 29 4.09 15.29 2.34
CA VAL A 29 3.48 14.19 1.57
C VAL A 29 2.59 14.73 0.45
N LYS A 30 1.78 15.76 0.71
CA LYS A 30 0.94 16.42 -0.30
C LYS A 30 1.77 17.03 -1.43
N THR A 31 2.81 17.78 -1.06
CA THR A 31 3.71 18.42 -2.04
C THR A 31 4.39 17.35 -2.91
N TYR A 32 4.89 16.30 -2.28
CA TYR A 32 5.53 15.19 -2.98
C TYR A 32 4.57 14.50 -3.96
N VAL A 33 3.41 14.06 -3.48
CA VAL A 33 2.42 13.37 -4.33
C VAL A 33 1.99 14.26 -5.49
N SER A 34 1.75 15.55 -5.25
CA SER A 34 1.38 16.51 -6.31
C SER A 34 2.49 16.71 -7.35
N SER A 35 3.76 16.62 -6.95
CA SER A 35 4.90 16.65 -7.87
C SER A 35 5.02 15.37 -8.67
N ILE A 36 4.84 14.21 -8.03
CA ILE A 36 4.87 12.91 -8.71
C ILE A 36 3.72 12.77 -9.71
N GLU A 37 2.53 13.29 -9.41
CA GLU A 37 1.41 13.33 -10.36
C GLU A 37 1.71 14.09 -11.65
N LYS A 38 2.59 15.09 -11.60
CA LYS A 38 3.05 15.85 -12.77
C LYS A 38 4.26 15.21 -13.45
N SER A 39 4.83 14.18 -12.84
CA SER A 39 5.93 13.40 -13.40
C SER A 39 5.42 12.27 -14.28
N LYS A 40 6.32 11.61 -15.02
CA LYS A 40 6.01 10.41 -15.82
C LYS A 40 6.12 9.11 -15.02
N ILE A 41 5.97 9.17 -13.69
CA ILE A 41 6.03 7.98 -12.82
C ILE A 41 4.67 7.29 -12.84
N ASP A 42 4.65 5.98 -13.09
CA ASP A 42 3.42 5.22 -13.28
C ASP A 42 2.74 4.82 -11.97
N TYR A 43 3.53 4.53 -10.93
CA TYR A 43 3.05 3.99 -9.65
C TYR A 43 3.75 4.65 -8.46
N VAL A 44 3.02 4.82 -7.35
CA VAL A 44 3.58 5.34 -6.10
C VAL A 44 3.17 4.45 -4.93
N GLU A 45 4.15 3.94 -4.19
CA GLU A 45 3.96 3.19 -2.96
C GLU A 45 4.23 4.09 -1.75
N ILE A 46 3.16 4.49 -1.05
CA ILE A 46 3.22 5.51 0.00
C ILE A 46 3.59 4.99 1.38
N GLY A 47 3.60 3.67 1.58
CA GLY A 47 3.85 3.11 2.90
C GLY A 47 3.30 1.70 3.08
N PHE A 48 3.13 1.35 4.35
CA PHE A 48 2.58 0.07 4.76
C PHE A 48 1.09 0.16 5.05
N ARG A 49 0.41 -0.99 4.98
CA ARG A 49 -0.95 -1.15 5.48
C ARG A 49 -1.01 -2.34 6.44
N SER A 50 -1.17 -2.03 7.71
CA SER A 50 -1.17 -3.00 8.81
C SER A 50 -2.20 -2.59 9.86
N LEU A 51 -2.60 -3.53 10.73
CA LEU A 51 -3.34 -3.15 11.92
C LEU A 51 -2.42 -2.39 12.86
N LYS A 52 -2.87 -1.23 13.37
CA LYS A 52 -2.17 -0.47 14.41
C LYS A 52 -1.78 -1.39 15.57
N ALA A 53 -0.49 -1.69 15.68
CA ALA A 53 0.06 -2.30 16.88
C ALA A 53 0.07 -1.20 17.95
N LYS A 54 -0.55 -1.45 19.10
CA LYS A 54 -0.63 -0.50 20.24
C LYS A 54 0.75 -0.13 20.83
N LYS A 55 1.88 -0.59 20.27
CA LYS A 55 3.19 -0.62 20.91
C LYS A 55 4.24 0.32 20.31
N SER A 56 3.99 0.99 19.18
CA SER A 56 5.04 1.77 18.49
C SER A 56 4.57 3.15 18.02
N GLN A 57 5.40 4.17 18.25
CA GLN A 57 5.27 5.54 17.73
C GLN A 57 5.60 5.57 16.23
N LEU A 58 4.80 4.89 15.41
CA LEU A 58 4.92 4.97 13.95
C LEU A 58 3.98 6.05 13.42
N GLY A 59 4.44 6.78 12.41
CA GLY A 59 3.65 7.76 11.70
C GLY A 59 2.54 7.14 10.85
N GLU A 60 1.68 8.00 10.33
CA GLU A 60 0.46 7.60 9.61
C GLU A 60 0.75 6.73 8.37
N LEU A 61 1.90 6.90 7.70
CA LEU A 61 2.28 6.13 6.51
C LEU A 61 2.74 4.68 6.83
N ALA A 62 2.90 4.30 8.11
CA ALA A 62 3.09 2.89 8.48
C ALA A 62 1.78 2.08 8.45
N TYR A 63 0.65 2.77 8.44
CA TYR A 63 -0.69 2.18 8.43
C TYR A 63 -1.47 2.55 7.17
N SER A 64 -1.18 3.75 6.63
CA SER A 64 -1.79 4.33 5.44
C SER A 64 -3.29 4.10 5.39
N GLU A 65 -4.01 4.39 6.48
CA GLU A 65 -5.47 4.23 6.55
C GLU A 65 -6.14 5.10 5.47
N ASP A 66 -7.26 4.63 4.90
CA ASP A 66 -7.93 5.35 3.80
C ASP A 66 -8.24 6.81 4.16
N LYS A 67 -8.66 7.08 5.40
CA LYS A 67 -8.91 8.45 5.90
C LYS A 67 -7.66 9.35 5.84
N HIS A 68 -6.48 8.80 6.09
CA HIS A 68 -5.24 9.55 5.99
C HIS A 68 -4.87 9.76 4.51
N VAL A 69 -4.91 8.68 3.72
CA VAL A 69 -4.65 8.71 2.27
C VAL A 69 -5.55 9.74 1.58
N ASP A 70 -6.82 9.82 1.96
CA ASP A 70 -7.77 10.77 1.39
C ASP A 70 -7.42 12.23 1.67
N LYS A 71 -6.77 12.49 2.81
CA LYS A 71 -6.31 13.85 3.16
C LYS A 71 -5.09 14.27 2.37
N ILE A 72 -4.19 13.33 2.03
CA ILE A 72 -2.88 13.64 1.43
C ILE A 72 -2.85 13.49 -0.09
N CYS A 73 -3.74 12.68 -0.67
CA CYS A 73 -3.84 12.44 -2.11
C CYS A 73 -5.19 12.97 -2.61
N SER A 74 -5.18 14.01 -3.44
CA SER A 74 -6.40 14.65 -3.96
C SER A 74 -6.85 14.06 -5.30
N ASN A 75 -5.93 13.52 -6.10
CA ASN A 75 -6.17 13.10 -7.46
C ASN A 75 -6.49 11.60 -7.56
N LYS A 76 -7.33 11.24 -8.54
CA LYS A 76 -7.71 9.84 -8.83
C LYS A 76 -6.83 9.17 -9.88
N ASN A 77 -6.00 9.94 -10.60
CA ASN A 77 -5.28 9.44 -11.77
C ASN A 77 -3.95 8.76 -11.44
N LEU A 78 -3.44 8.89 -10.22
CA LEU A 78 -2.20 8.25 -9.78
C LEU A 78 -2.46 6.81 -9.34
N ASN A 79 -1.69 5.85 -9.85
CA ASN A 79 -1.74 4.48 -9.33
C ASN A 79 -1.03 4.43 -7.97
N LEU A 80 -1.81 4.65 -6.92
CA LEU A 80 -1.35 4.64 -5.55
C LEU A 80 -1.37 3.22 -4.98
N GLY A 81 -0.37 2.84 -4.20
CA GLY A 81 -0.30 1.53 -3.58
C GLY A 81 0.33 1.54 -2.20
N VAL A 82 0.19 0.38 -1.54
CA VAL A 82 0.74 0.10 -0.21
C VAL A 82 1.38 -1.27 -0.18
N MET A 83 2.29 -1.47 0.77
CA MET A 83 2.87 -2.77 1.07
C MET A 83 2.22 -3.40 2.31
N ILE A 84 2.04 -4.72 2.31
CA ILE A 84 1.63 -5.49 3.48
C ILE A 84 2.69 -6.55 3.80
N ASN A 85 2.94 -6.81 5.09
CA ASN A 85 3.89 -7.84 5.51
C ASN A 85 3.20 -9.19 5.67
N ALA A 86 3.77 -10.24 5.08
CA ALA A 86 3.23 -11.59 5.19
C ALA A 86 3.19 -12.09 6.64
N SER A 87 4.21 -11.78 7.43
CA SER A 87 4.28 -12.12 8.86
C SER A 87 3.09 -11.59 9.68
N ASP A 88 2.45 -10.49 9.25
CA ASP A 88 1.31 -9.91 9.97
C ASP A 88 0.05 -10.76 9.87
N PHE A 89 -0.14 -11.50 8.78
CA PHE A 89 -1.34 -12.31 8.57
C PHE A 89 -1.08 -13.81 8.56
N LEU A 90 0.12 -14.27 8.18
CA LEU A 90 0.46 -15.70 8.11
C LEU A 90 0.52 -16.36 9.50
N LYS A 91 0.70 -15.58 10.56
CA LYS A 91 0.57 -16.07 11.95
C LYS A 91 -0.84 -16.60 12.29
N PHE A 92 -1.85 -16.25 11.49
CA PHE A 92 -3.22 -16.72 11.67
C PHE A 92 -3.56 -17.87 10.71
N LYS A 93 -3.46 -19.14 11.16
CA LYS A 93 -3.71 -20.34 10.33
C LYS A 93 -4.98 -20.26 9.46
N ASN A 94 -6.10 -19.78 10.01
CA ASN A 94 -7.39 -19.62 9.31
C ASN A 94 -7.90 -18.16 9.30
N GLY A 95 -7.05 -17.20 9.67
CA GLY A 95 -7.45 -15.80 9.90
C GLY A 95 -6.89 -14.81 8.89
N GLN A 96 -6.16 -15.26 7.86
CA GLN A 96 -5.48 -14.36 6.91
C GLN A 96 -6.48 -13.43 6.21
N VAL A 97 -7.54 -13.99 5.63
CA VAL A 97 -8.60 -13.21 4.96
C VAL A 97 -9.33 -12.30 5.95
N LYS A 98 -9.54 -12.75 7.19
CA LYS A 98 -10.18 -11.94 8.24
C LYS A 98 -9.30 -10.73 8.62
N TYR A 99 -7.97 -10.91 8.67
CA TYR A 99 -7.01 -9.83 8.86
C TYR A 99 -7.09 -8.82 7.70
N LEU A 100 -7.01 -9.30 6.45
CA LEU A 100 -7.06 -8.44 5.27
C LEU A 100 -8.36 -7.64 5.18
N LYS A 101 -9.51 -8.24 5.50
CA LYS A 101 -10.80 -7.54 5.58
C LYS A 101 -10.84 -6.41 6.59
N LYS A 102 -9.96 -6.42 7.62
CA LYS A 102 -9.88 -5.35 8.61
C LYS A 102 -9.00 -4.19 8.12
N ILE A 103 -7.92 -4.48 7.39
CA ILE A 103 -6.99 -3.44 6.92
C ILE A 103 -7.42 -2.85 5.56
N PHE A 104 -8.11 -3.62 4.73
CA PHE A 104 -8.78 -3.15 3.53
C PHE A 104 -10.28 -3.11 3.83
N ASN A 105 -10.75 -1.94 4.30
CA ASN A 105 -12.15 -1.69 4.61
C ASN A 105 -13.06 -2.08 3.43
N LYS A 106 -14.32 -2.38 3.73
CA LYS A 106 -15.30 -2.80 2.72
C LYS A 106 -15.61 -1.71 1.70
N ASP A 107 -15.43 -0.44 2.04
CA ASP A 107 -15.77 0.68 1.19
C ASP A 107 -15.06 0.61 -0.16
N GLU A 108 -15.83 0.73 -1.23
CA GLU A 108 -15.37 0.71 -2.63
C GLU A 108 -14.59 1.99 -3.01
N LYS A 109 -14.46 2.93 -2.08
CA LYS A 109 -13.89 4.27 -2.32
C LYS A 109 -12.39 4.38 -2.02
N SER A 110 -11.70 3.28 -1.69
CA SER A 110 -10.26 3.34 -1.43
C SER A 110 -9.50 3.85 -2.66
N LYS A 111 -8.58 4.80 -2.44
CA LYS A 111 -7.67 5.30 -3.49
C LYS A 111 -6.52 4.34 -3.79
N ILE A 112 -6.35 3.28 -2.99
CA ILE A 112 -5.33 2.27 -3.21
C ILE A 112 -5.71 1.41 -4.43
N SER A 113 -4.85 1.44 -5.44
CA SER A 113 -5.00 0.73 -6.71
C SER A 113 -4.21 -0.57 -6.79
N PHE A 114 -3.09 -0.66 -6.06
CA PHE A 114 -2.27 -1.86 -6.01
C PHE A 114 -1.78 -2.16 -4.59
N VAL A 115 -1.46 -3.44 -4.35
CA VAL A 115 -0.92 -3.92 -3.08
C VAL A 115 0.28 -4.79 -3.37
N ARG A 116 1.42 -4.49 -2.75
CA ARG A 116 2.61 -5.35 -2.75
C ARG A 116 2.67 -6.14 -1.45
N ILE A 117 3.20 -7.36 -1.51
CA ILE A 117 3.33 -8.25 -0.35
C ILE A 117 4.83 -8.47 -0.11
N ALA A 118 5.33 -8.02 1.04
CA ALA A 118 6.65 -8.42 1.52
C ALA A 118 6.55 -9.81 2.14
N CYS A 119 7.33 -10.76 1.64
CA CYS A 119 7.34 -12.14 2.12
C CYS A 119 8.73 -12.76 1.93
N HIS A 120 9.04 -13.77 2.73
CA HIS A 120 10.20 -14.63 2.49
C HIS A 120 9.89 -15.67 1.42
N GLU A 121 10.91 -16.20 0.75
CA GLU A 121 10.77 -17.15 -0.36
C GLU A 121 9.93 -18.38 0.03
N ASN A 122 10.16 -18.94 1.22
CA ASN A 122 9.42 -20.09 1.74
C ASN A 122 7.95 -19.79 2.13
N GLU A 123 7.54 -18.51 2.12
CA GLU A 123 6.17 -18.09 2.42
C GLU A 123 5.31 -17.97 1.16
N ILE A 124 5.91 -17.93 -0.04
CA ILE A 124 5.20 -17.71 -1.32
C ILE A 124 4.02 -18.67 -1.48
N PHE A 125 4.23 -19.97 -1.21
CA PHE A 125 3.20 -21.01 -1.33
C PHE A 125 2.02 -20.82 -0.36
N LYS A 126 2.21 -20.06 0.73
CA LYS A 126 1.16 -19.76 1.72
C LYS A 126 0.29 -18.58 1.30
N LEU A 127 0.66 -17.83 0.26
CA LEU A 127 -0.01 -16.60 -0.15
C LEU A 127 -1.19 -16.80 -1.11
N ALA A 128 -1.41 -18.00 -1.64
CA ALA A 128 -2.44 -18.24 -2.66
C ALA A 128 -3.84 -17.69 -2.26
N LYS A 129 -4.27 -17.96 -1.02
CA LYS A 129 -5.57 -17.45 -0.49
C LYS A 129 -5.58 -15.91 -0.39
N VAL A 130 -4.46 -15.30 -0.03
CA VAL A 130 -4.31 -13.85 0.13
C VAL A 130 -4.32 -13.15 -1.22
N ILE A 131 -3.55 -13.65 -2.19
CA ILE A 131 -3.51 -13.14 -3.55
C ILE A 131 -4.90 -13.20 -4.18
N ASN A 132 -5.60 -14.32 -4.04
CA ASN A 132 -6.96 -14.47 -4.57
C ASN A 132 -7.95 -13.49 -3.94
N PHE A 133 -7.84 -13.22 -2.64
CA PHE A 133 -8.65 -12.21 -1.97
C PHE A 133 -8.35 -10.80 -2.50
N LEU A 134 -7.08 -10.42 -2.59
CA LEU A 134 -6.67 -9.09 -3.06
C LEU A 134 -7.03 -8.85 -4.53
N LYS A 135 -6.86 -9.85 -5.40
CA LYS A 135 -7.28 -9.75 -6.81
C LYS A 135 -8.78 -9.45 -6.95
N LYS A 136 -9.63 -10.16 -6.19
CA LYS A 136 -11.09 -9.92 -6.17
C LYS A 136 -11.48 -8.53 -5.66
N LYS A 137 -10.63 -7.89 -4.85
CA LYS A 137 -10.83 -6.54 -4.29
C LYS A 137 -10.26 -5.45 -5.20
N ASN A 138 -9.16 -5.73 -5.90
CA ASN A 138 -8.44 -4.81 -6.79
C ASN A 138 -8.88 -4.87 -8.25
N THR A 139 -9.82 -5.74 -8.61
CA THR A 139 -10.57 -5.58 -9.87
C THR A 139 -11.41 -4.31 -9.75
N LYS A 140 -10.78 -3.15 -9.99
CA LYS A 140 -11.43 -2.14 -10.81
C LYS A 140 -11.74 -2.87 -12.12
N SER A 141 -13.00 -3.17 -12.34
CA SER A 141 -13.50 -3.59 -13.64
C SER A 141 -13.09 -2.51 -14.64
N GLU A 142 -12.06 -2.82 -15.43
CA GLU A 142 -11.96 -2.35 -16.81
C GLU A 142 -12.73 -3.35 -17.69
#